data_AF-A0A1J1H538-F1
#
_entry.id   AF-A0A1J1H538-F1
#
_cell.length_a   1.000
_cell.length_b   1.000
_cell.length_c   1.000
_cell.angle_alpha   90.00
_cell.angle_beta   90.00
_cell.angle_gamma   90.00
#
_symmetry.space_group_name_H-M   'P 1'
#
loop_
_entity.id
_entity.type
_entity.pdbx_description
1 polymer ?
#
loop_
_entity_poly.entity_id
_entity_poly.type
_entity_poly.pdbx_seq_one_letter_code
_entity_poly.pdbx_strand_id
1 'polypeptide(L)'
;MINYSGKFYINLILLNKKIKNSFNRMFSSNSIFHHKTDLIKINEEINNLEEALIRRISKMNNTALAYSCEDINKNKINNPHLWELIYKRTREISNSFVISELVVMFHAYCKSISFDPNFINLINLFWNLLENKLCDLDYLSLIALYVCAEKTKNSQKKKEIGNLLLECIFSGCENIKLKEEGLMIILKILCNYKKKIDEKHIKNICNIIQKVDVKEIRNTFLCMQFFLKYKEFDEPFIIILKKIQSLLIFKNVNPYLVLKHLYFISNINNPIILQEVKNTLSIIYLSHNINNGQ
;
A
#
# COMPACT_ATOMS: atom_id res chain seq x y z
N MET A 1 -30.57 -22.75 -50.80
CA MET A 1 -30.84 -22.07 -49.51
C MET A 1 -29.53 -21.46 -49.03
N ILE A 2 -29.42 -20.14 -49.12
CA ILE A 2 -28.22 -19.38 -48.76
C ILE A 2 -28.33 -19.05 -47.26
N ASN A 3 -27.43 -19.61 -46.45
CA ASN A 3 -27.30 -19.30 -45.02
C ASN A 3 -26.52 -17.99 -44.84
N TYR A 4 -27.21 -16.89 -44.58
CA TYR A 4 -26.59 -15.69 -44.02
C TYR A 4 -26.46 -15.84 -42.50
N SER A 5 -25.31 -16.33 -42.03
CA SER A 5 -24.89 -16.09 -40.64
C SER A 5 -24.17 -14.74 -40.57
N GLY A 6 -24.93 -13.70 -40.26
CA GLY A 6 -24.38 -12.37 -40.02
C GLY A 6 -23.41 -12.41 -38.84
N LYS A 7 -22.10 -12.41 -39.11
CA LYS A 7 -21.07 -12.17 -38.11
C LYS A 7 -21.13 -10.69 -37.71
N PHE A 8 -21.80 -10.39 -36.60
CA PHE A 8 -21.71 -9.07 -35.98
C PHE A 8 -20.35 -8.94 -35.29
N TYR A 9 -19.42 -8.25 -35.95
CA TYR A 9 -18.19 -7.76 -35.32
C TYR A 9 -18.49 -6.41 -34.67
N ILE A 10 -18.69 -6.41 -33.35
CA ILE A 10 -18.66 -5.16 -32.59
C ILE A 10 -17.19 -4.83 -32.32
N ASN A 11 -16.63 -3.94 -33.15
CA ASN A 11 -15.38 -3.26 -32.82
C ASN A 11 -15.66 -2.29 -31.66
N LEU A 12 -15.32 -2.70 -30.44
CA LEU A 12 -15.28 -1.84 -29.26
C LEU A 12 -14.12 -0.85 -29.39
N ILE A 13 -14.37 0.28 -30.06
CA ILE A 13 -13.52 1.48 -29.95
C ILE A 13 -14.19 2.37 -28.90
N LEU A 14 -13.78 2.20 -27.65
CA LEU A 14 -13.99 3.24 -26.64
C LEU A 14 -12.93 4.33 -26.89
N LEU A 15 -13.39 5.48 -27.39
CA LEU A 15 -12.64 6.73 -27.38
C LEU A 15 -12.51 7.21 -25.92
N ASN A 16 -11.57 6.61 -25.20
CA ASN A 16 -10.76 7.29 -24.19
C ASN A 16 -9.39 6.60 -24.16
N LYS A 17 -8.34 7.39 -24.37
CA LYS A 17 -6.97 6.96 -24.67
C LYS A 17 -6.45 5.91 -23.67
N LYS A 18 -6.01 4.77 -24.24
CA LYS A 18 -5.12 3.71 -23.71
C LYS A 18 -5.65 2.80 -22.58
N ILE A 19 -6.53 1.86 -22.91
CA ILE A 19 -6.40 0.46 -22.44
C ILE A 19 -6.81 -0.47 -23.59
N LYS A 20 -5.85 -1.22 -24.14
CA LYS A 20 -6.09 -2.27 -25.14
C LYS A 20 -5.75 -3.60 -24.46
N ASN A 21 -6.76 -4.32 -23.96
CA ASN A 21 -6.63 -5.72 -23.58
C ASN A 21 -7.82 -6.48 -24.18
N SER A 22 -7.58 -7.17 -25.29
CA SER A 22 -8.52 -8.11 -25.89
C SER A 22 -8.52 -9.41 -25.07
N PHE A 23 -9.53 -9.61 -24.23
CA PHE A 23 -9.82 -10.91 -23.62
C PHE A 23 -10.92 -11.61 -24.42
N ASN A 24 -10.55 -12.64 -25.18
CA ASN A 24 -11.49 -13.55 -25.81
C ASN A 24 -11.89 -14.64 -24.80
N ARG A 25 -13.06 -14.48 -24.17
CA ARG A 25 -13.80 -15.59 -23.56
C ARG A 25 -15.27 -15.48 -23.96
N MET A 26 -15.81 -16.59 -24.44
CA MET A 26 -17.24 -16.77 -24.72
C MET A 26 -17.97 -16.74 -23.37
N PHE A 27 -18.65 -15.64 -23.06
CA PHE A 27 -19.53 -15.55 -21.89
C PHE A 27 -20.98 -15.67 -22.32
N SER A 28 -21.76 -16.45 -21.58
CA SER A 28 -23.21 -16.57 -21.77
C SER A 28 -23.89 -15.22 -21.55
N SER A 29 -24.75 -14.83 -22.50
CA SER A 29 -25.31 -13.49 -22.65
C SER A 29 -26.21 -13.02 -21.50
N ASN A 30 -26.65 -13.90 -20.60
CA ASN A 30 -27.59 -13.54 -19.53
C ASN A 30 -26.93 -12.92 -18.28
N SER A 31 -25.65 -13.20 -18.02
CA SER A 31 -24.92 -12.61 -16.87
C SER A 31 -24.44 -11.17 -17.13
N ILE A 32 -24.26 -10.82 -18.41
CA ILE A 32 -23.70 -9.53 -18.83
C ILE A 32 -24.69 -8.38 -18.59
N PHE A 33 -25.99 -8.62 -18.74
CA PHE A 33 -27.01 -7.57 -18.58
C PHE A 33 -27.23 -7.18 -17.12
N HIS A 34 -27.28 -8.13 -16.18
CA HIS A 34 -27.40 -7.84 -14.75
C HIS A 34 -26.18 -7.07 -14.22
N HIS A 35 -24.96 -7.49 -14.59
CA HIS A 35 -23.76 -6.75 -14.24
C HIS A 35 -23.70 -5.36 -14.87
N LYS A 36 -24.23 -5.18 -16.08
CA LYS A 36 -24.33 -3.85 -16.72
C LYS A 36 -25.29 -2.92 -15.96
N THR A 37 -26.46 -3.40 -15.54
CA THR A 37 -27.42 -2.56 -14.80
C THR A 37 -26.88 -2.13 -13.45
N ASP A 38 -26.14 -3.00 -12.75
CA ASP A 38 -25.55 -2.66 -11.46
C ASP A 38 -24.39 -1.68 -11.59
N LEU A 39 -23.55 -1.82 -12.64
CA LEU A 39 -22.49 -0.85 -12.95
C LEU A 39 -23.05 0.53 -13.32
N ILE A 40 -24.16 0.59 -14.05
CA ILE A 40 -24.82 1.85 -14.38
C ILE A 40 -25.34 2.55 -13.12
N LYS A 41 -26.02 1.82 -12.24
CA LYS A 41 -26.51 2.37 -10.96
C LYS A 41 -25.37 2.89 -10.08
N ILE A 42 -24.28 2.12 -9.95
CA ILE A 42 -23.10 2.55 -9.17
C ILE A 42 -22.50 3.83 -9.76
N ASN A 43 -22.41 3.92 -11.10
CA ASN A 43 -21.90 5.14 -11.75
C ASN A 43 -22.83 6.33 -11.55
N GLU A 44 -24.15 6.14 -11.60
CA GLU A 44 -25.12 7.19 -11.30
C GLU A 44 -25.01 7.68 -9.85
N GLU A 45 -24.88 6.76 -8.89
CA GLU A 45 -24.66 7.10 -7.48
C GLU A 45 -23.37 7.91 -7.27
N ILE A 46 -22.27 7.52 -7.91
CA ILE A 46 -21.00 8.25 -7.86
C ILE A 46 -21.15 9.66 -8.46
N ASN A 47 -21.80 9.78 -9.62
CA ASN A 47 -22.03 11.07 -10.26
C ASN A 47 -22.91 11.99 -9.41
N ASN A 48 -23.98 11.45 -8.81
CA ASN A 48 -24.86 12.19 -7.91
C ASN A 48 -24.11 12.68 -6.66
N LEU A 49 -23.25 11.83 -6.09
CA LEU A 49 -22.42 12.18 -4.95
C LEU A 49 -21.38 13.25 -5.32
N GLU A 50 -20.75 13.14 -6.49
CA GLU A 50 -19.83 14.14 -7.02
C GLU A 50 -20.52 15.51 -7.19
N GLU A 51 -21.70 15.56 -7.82
CA GLU A 51 -22.48 16.80 -7.95
C GLU A 51 -22.85 17.41 -6.58
N ALA A 52 -23.26 16.56 -5.63
CA ALA A 52 -23.59 17.00 -4.28
C ALA A 52 -22.38 17.61 -3.57
N LEU A 53 -21.19 17.01 -3.74
CA LEU A 53 -19.94 17.53 -3.18
C LEU A 53 -19.57 18.89 -3.78
N ILE A 54 -19.62 19.03 -5.11
CA ILE A 54 -19.31 20.29 -5.81
C ILE A 54 -20.15 21.45 -5.24
N ARG A 55 -21.45 21.22 -5.00
CA ARG A 55 -22.37 22.26 -4.50
C ARG A 55 -22.19 22.59 -3.01
N ARG A 56 -21.62 21.67 -2.22
CA ARG A 56 -21.63 21.76 -0.74
C ARG A 56 -20.28 22.05 -0.10
N ILE A 57 -19.15 21.69 -0.73
CA ILE A 57 -17.81 21.81 -0.13
C ILE A 57 -17.54 23.23 0.42
N SER A 58 -17.93 24.28 -0.31
CA SER A 58 -17.73 25.67 0.11
C SER A 58 -18.45 26.04 1.43
N LYS A 59 -19.44 25.27 1.86
CA LYS A 59 -20.26 25.51 3.06
C LYS A 59 -19.99 24.51 4.19
N MET A 60 -19.16 23.50 3.95
CA MET A 60 -18.88 22.46 4.95
C MET A 60 -18.08 23.01 6.13
N ASN A 61 -18.35 22.49 7.33
CA ASN A 61 -17.46 22.66 8.48
C ASN A 61 -16.25 21.72 8.36
N ASN A 62 -15.29 21.83 9.28
CA ASN A 62 -14.05 21.04 9.31
C ASN A 62 -14.32 19.53 9.28
N THR A 63 -15.18 19.02 10.16
CA THR A 63 -15.48 17.60 10.27
C THR A 63 -16.19 17.04 9.04
N ALA A 64 -17.19 17.75 8.52
CA ALA A 64 -17.88 17.33 7.29
C ALA A 64 -16.94 17.34 6.08
N LEU A 65 -16.00 18.30 6.02
CA LEU A 65 -15.00 18.35 4.96
C LEU A 65 -14.02 17.18 5.06
N ALA A 66 -13.61 16.79 6.28
CA ALA A 66 -12.75 15.63 6.50
C ALA A 66 -13.40 14.32 6.04
N TYR A 67 -14.66 14.08 6.42
CA TYR A 67 -15.42 12.92 5.94
C TYR A 67 -15.62 12.95 4.43
N SER A 68 -15.88 14.12 3.85
CA SER A 68 -16.04 14.26 2.40
C SER A 68 -14.75 13.91 1.65
N CYS A 69 -13.58 14.27 2.18
CA CYS A 69 -12.30 13.85 1.60
C CYS A 69 -12.13 12.33 1.62
N GLU A 70 -12.50 11.68 2.74
CA GLU A 70 -12.47 10.23 2.85
C GLU A 70 -13.44 9.56 1.87
N ASP A 71 -14.66 10.10 1.73
CA ASP A 71 -15.67 9.60 0.78
C ASP A 71 -15.23 9.75 -0.68
N ILE A 72 -14.57 10.86 -1.05
CA ILE A 72 -14.00 11.05 -2.39
C ILE A 72 -13.00 9.93 -2.69
N ASN A 73 -12.11 9.62 -1.75
CA ASN A 73 -11.11 8.55 -1.89
C ASN A 73 -11.77 7.16 -1.92
N LYS A 74 -12.69 6.88 -1.00
CA LYS A 74 -13.36 5.58 -0.86
C LYS A 74 -14.20 5.23 -2.09
N ASN A 75 -14.93 6.21 -2.62
CA ASN A 75 -15.77 6.07 -3.81
C ASN A 75 -14.98 6.24 -5.11
N LYS A 76 -13.66 6.44 -5.05
CA LYS A 76 -12.77 6.51 -6.21
C LYS A 76 -13.18 7.61 -7.22
N ILE A 77 -13.68 8.74 -6.71
CA ILE A 77 -14.13 9.85 -7.55
C ILE A 77 -12.92 10.47 -8.24
N ASN A 78 -12.99 10.58 -9.57
CA ASN A 78 -11.89 11.10 -10.37
C ASN A 78 -12.18 12.53 -10.88
N ASN A 79 -12.26 13.48 -9.96
CA ASN A 79 -12.43 14.89 -10.30
C ASN A 79 -11.40 15.80 -9.57
N PRO A 80 -10.39 16.34 -10.27
CA PRO A 80 -9.42 17.28 -9.71
C PRO A 80 -10.04 18.57 -9.14
N HIS A 81 -11.16 19.04 -9.71
CA HIS A 81 -11.82 20.28 -9.27
C HIS A 81 -12.33 20.20 -7.82
N LEU A 82 -12.74 19.02 -7.36
CA LEU A 82 -13.12 18.81 -5.95
C LEU A 82 -11.97 19.18 -5.00
N TRP A 83 -10.73 18.83 -5.36
CA TRP A 83 -9.56 19.14 -4.55
C TRP A 83 -9.21 20.63 -4.54
N GLU A 84 -9.53 21.36 -5.62
CA GLU A 84 -9.43 22.83 -5.62
C GLU A 84 -10.45 23.48 -4.68
N LEU A 85 -11.70 22.97 -4.66
CA LEU A 85 -12.73 23.44 -3.72
C LEU A 85 -12.34 23.13 -2.28
N ILE A 86 -11.82 21.92 -2.03
CA ILE A 86 -11.30 21.51 -0.71
C ILE A 86 -10.15 22.42 -0.29
N TYR A 87 -9.19 22.70 -1.19
CA TYR A 87 -8.10 23.63 -0.91
C TYR A 87 -8.61 25.01 -0.49
N LYS A 88 -9.53 25.61 -1.25
CA LYS A 88 -10.12 26.92 -0.94
C LYS A 88 -10.79 26.89 0.43
N ARG A 89 -11.62 25.89 0.69
CA ARG A 89 -12.34 25.77 1.96
C ARG A 89 -11.39 25.56 3.14
N THR A 90 -10.43 24.66 3.00
CA THR A 90 -9.45 24.35 4.05
C THR A 90 -8.64 25.59 4.43
N ARG A 91 -8.32 26.44 3.45
CA ARG A 91 -7.65 27.72 3.69
C ARG A 91 -8.52 28.71 4.48
N GLU A 92 -9.83 28.76 4.22
CA GLU A 92 -10.77 29.65 4.92
C GLU A 92 -10.96 29.26 6.40
N ILE A 93 -11.04 27.95 6.69
CA ILE A 93 -11.32 27.43 8.04
C ILE A 93 -10.10 26.74 8.68
N SER A 94 -8.90 27.16 8.29
CA SER A 94 -7.61 26.54 8.68
C SER A 94 -7.43 26.34 10.19
N ASN A 95 -7.89 27.30 10.99
CA ASN A 95 -7.76 27.27 12.45
C ASN A 95 -8.78 26.36 13.15
N SER A 96 -9.74 25.80 12.42
CA SER A 96 -10.85 25.01 12.99
C SER A 96 -10.56 23.50 13.05
N PHE A 97 -9.51 23.03 12.38
CA PHE A 97 -9.24 21.60 12.28
C PHE A 97 -8.50 21.06 13.50
N VAL A 98 -8.95 19.90 13.98
CA VAL A 98 -8.12 19.07 14.85
C VAL A 98 -7.09 18.29 14.03
N ILE A 99 -6.01 17.85 14.67
CA ILE A 99 -4.87 17.25 13.97
C ILE A 99 -5.27 15.98 13.20
N SER A 100 -6.13 15.14 13.79
CA SER A 100 -6.60 13.90 13.15
C SER A 100 -7.38 14.17 11.86
N GLU A 101 -8.20 15.22 11.81
CA GLU A 101 -8.93 15.62 10.60
C GLU A 101 -7.97 16.02 9.48
N LEU A 102 -6.91 16.78 9.80
CA LEU A 102 -5.88 17.16 8.82
C LEU A 102 -5.15 15.94 8.26
N VAL A 103 -4.82 14.95 9.11
CA VAL A 103 -4.18 13.70 8.68
C VAL A 103 -5.11 12.92 7.75
N VAL A 104 -6.39 12.77 8.12
CA VAL A 104 -7.39 12.06 7.29
C VAL A 104 -7.53 12.73 5.93
N MET A 105 -7.71 14.05 5.89
CA MET A 105 -7.85 14.82 4.65
C MET A 105 -6.62 14.66 3.75
N PHE A 106 -5.43 14.81 4.31
CA PHE A 106 -4.21 14.73 3.52
C PHE A 106 -3.92 13.31 3.02
N HIS A 107 -4.16 12.30 3.86
CA HIS A 107 -4.05 10.90 3.47
C HIS A 107 -5.06 10.53 2.37
N ALA A 108 -6.30 11.01 2.48
CA ALA A 108 -7.32 10.82 1.45
C ALA A 108 -6.91 11.47 0.12
N TYR A 109 -6.35 12.67 0.14
CA TYR A 109 -5.81 13.30 -1.06
C TYR A 109 -4.69 12.46 -1.70
N CYS A 110 -3.71 12.01 -0.92
CA CYS A 110 -2.59 11.22 -1.43
C CYS A 110 -2.99 9.83 -1.98
N LYS A 111 -4.11 9.25 -1.51
CA LYS A 111 -4.65 7.98 -2.01
C LYS A 111 -5.70 8.14 -3.12
N SER A 112 -6.21 9.35 -3.33
CA SER A 112 -7.18 9.67 -4.37
C SER A 112 -6.69 9.33 -5.78
N ILE A 113 -7.62 8.95 -6.66
CA ILE A 113 -7.35 8.75 -8.09
C ILE A 113 -6.95 10.06 -8.76
N SER A 114 -7.53 11.18 -8.33
CA SER A 114 -7.21 12.52 -8.82
C SER A 114 -6.02 13.17 -8.12
N PHE A 115 -5.19 12.40 -7.42
CA PHE A 115 -3.98 12.93 -6.82
C PHE A 115 -3.08 13.56 -7.90
N ASP A 116 -2.76 14.85 -7.72
CA ASP A 116 -1.80 15.56 -8.56
C ASP A 116 -0.59 16.00 -7.72
N PRO A 117 0.63 15.47 -7.99
CA PRO A 117 1.84 15.92 -7.32
C PRO A 117 2.20 17.37 -7.64
N ASN A 118 1.68 17.96 -8.72
CA ASN A 118 1.93 19.35 -9.11
C ASN A 118 1.00 20.35 -8.42
N PHE A 119 -0.03 19.88 -7.71
CA PHE A 119 -0.87 20.74 -6.88
C PHE A 119 -0.17 21.09 -5.55
N ILE A 120 0.99 21.73 -5.67
CA ILE A 120 1.94 22.02 -4.60
C ILE A 120 1.28 22.87 -3.50
N ASN A 121 0.38 23.79 -3.86
CA ASN A 121 -0.29 24.66 -2.89
C ASN A 121 -1.12 23.88 -1.86
N LEU A 122 -1.86 22.84 -2.29
CA LEU A 122 -2.64 22.00 -1.38
C LEU A 122 -1.72 21.13 -0.50
N ILE A 123 -0.68 20.55 -1.11
CA ILE A 123 0.31 19.74 -0.39
C ILE A 123 1.01 20.58 0.70
N ASN A 124 1.46 21.78 0.35
CA ASN A 124 2.11 22.69 1.29
C ASN A 124 1.14 23.17 2.38
N LEU A 125 -0.13 23.44 2.04
CA LEU A 125 -1.14 23.80 3.02
C LEU A 125 -1.24 22.72 4.12
N PHE A 126 -1.35 21.45 3.75
CA PHE A 126 -1.41 20.36 4.73
C PHE A 126 -0.14 20.24 5.55
N TRP A 127 1.04 20.29 4.93
CA TRP A 127 2.30 20.22 5.67
C TRP A 127 2.48 21.38 6.65
N ASN A 128 2.05 22.59 6.28
CA ASN A 128 2.12 23.76 7.14
C ASN A 128 1.14 23.66 8.33
N LEU A 129 -0.08 23.16 8.10
CA LEU A 129 -1.08 23.01 9.18
C LEU A 129 -0.70 21.93 10.21
N LEU A 130 0.08 20.94 9.77
CA LEU A 130 0.65 19.87 10.59
C LEU A 130 2.03 20.23 11.17
N GLU A 131 2.62 21.35 10.78
CA GLU A 131 3.94 21.77 11.23
C GLU A 131 3.96 21.91 12.75
N ASN A 132 5.02 21.41 13.40
CA ASN A 132 5.21 21.34 14.85
C ASN A 132 4.20 20.48 15.64
N LYS A 133 3.24 19.83 14.98
CA LYS A 133 2.21 18.97 15.63
C LYS A 133 2.44 17.48 15.41
N LEU A 134 3.53 17.10 14.73
CA LEU A 134 3.82 15.71 14.38
C LEU A 134 4.13 14.83 15.61
N CYS A 135 4.69 15.42 16.67
CA CYS A 135 5.02 14.70 17.90
C CYS A 135 3.78 14.24 18.69
N ASP A 136 2.63 14.89 18.47
CA ASP A 136 1.37 14.59 19.19
C ASP A 136 0.55 13.49 18.50
N LEU A 137 1.05 12.96 17.38
CA LEU A 137 0.34 11.99 16.57
C LEU A 137 0.52 10.55 17.06
N ASP A 138 -0.55 9.77 16.94
CA ASP A 138 -0.46 8.32 17.12
C ASP A 138 0.29 7.64 15.96
N TYR A 139 0.71 6.39 16.18
CA TYR A 139 1.49 5.64 15.20
C TYR A 139 0.72 5.41 13.89
N LEU A 140 -0.62 5.32 13.92
CA LEU A 140 -1.46 5.15 12.72
C LEU A 140 -1.46 6.41 11.86
N SER A 141 -1.59 7.57 12.48
CA SER A 141 -1.51 8.87 11.82
C SER A 141 -0.12 9.10 11.24
N LEU A 142 0.93 8.75 11.97
CA LEU A 142 2.30 8.81 11.48
C LEU A 142 2.52 7.88 10.27
N ILE A 143 1.95 6.67 10.28
CA ILE A 143 1.97 5.76 9.12
C ILE A 143 1.29 6.40 7.91
N ALA A 144 0.10 6.99 8.10
CA ALA A 144 -0.64 7.65 7.03
C ALA A 144 0.16 8.82 6.44
N LEU A 145 0.76 9.66 7.28
CA LEU A 145 1.61 10.76 6.83
C LEU A 145 2.93 10.29 6.20
N TYR A 146 3.48 9.15 6.61
CA TYR A 146 4.64 8.56 5.94
C TYR A 146 4.31 8.20 4.48
N VAL A 147 3.13 7.64 4.23
CA VAL A 147 2.63 7.37 2.86
C VAL A 147 2.51 8.67 2.08
N CYS A 148 1.93 9.72 2.68
CA CYS A 148 1.86 11.04 2.06
C CYS A 148 3.25 11.58 1.69
N ALA A 149 4.21 11.55 2.61
CA ALA A 149 5.56 12.03 2.37
C ALA A 149 6.28 11.23 1.27
N GLU A 150 6.09 9.91 1.20
CA GLU A 150 6.62 9.09 0.12
C GLU A 150 5.97 9.45 -1.23
N LYS A 151 4.64 9.65 -1.24
CA LYS A 151 3.86 9.99 -2.44
C LYS A 151 4.20 11.39 -2.99
N THR A 152 4.39 12.37 -2.11
CA THR A 152 4.76 13.74 -2.47
C THR A 152 6.28 13.93 -2.63
N LYS A 153 7.08 12.85 -2.52
CA LYS A 153 8.55 12.87 -2.62
C LYS A 153 9.23 13.83 -1.63
N ASN A 154 8.62 14.08 -0.47
CA ASN A 154 9.20 14.93 0.58
C ASN A 154 10.15 14.10 1.46
N SER A 155 11.43 14.07 1.10
CA SER A 155 12.45 13.27 1.79
C SER A 155 12.70 13.71 3.23
N GLN A 156 12.60 15.01 3.53
CA GLN A 156 12.78 15.55 4.87
C GLN A 156 11.66 15.07 5.80
N LYS A 157 10.40 15.27 5.41
CA LYS A 157 9.25 14.81 6.21
C LYS A 157 9.21 13.28 6.34
N LYS A 158 9.58 12.55 5.28
CA LYS A 158 9.72 11.08 5.34
C LYS A 158 10.71 10.63 6.40
N LYS A 159 11.85 11.33 6.54
CA LYS A 159 12.87 11.01 7.56
C LYS A 159 12.41 11.39 8.96
N GLU A 160 11.82 12.57 9.13
CA GLU A 160 11.29 13.06 10.40
C GLU A 160 10.21 12.11 10.96
N ILE A 161 9.17 11.83 10.16
CA ILE A 161 8.10 10.90 10.52
C ILE A 161 8.65 9.49 10.76
N GLY A 162 9.63 9.06 9.96
CA GLY A 162 10.27 7.76 10.13
C GLY A 162 10.98 7.62 11.48
N ASN A 163 11.60 8.68 12.00
CA ASN A 163 12.21 8.66 13.33
C ASN A 163 11.14 8.59 14.43
N LEU A 164 10.09 9.41 14.33
CA LEU A 164 8.96 9.39 15.28
C LEU A 164 8.30 8.00 15.36
N LEU A 165 8.08 7.36 14.20
CA LEU A 165 7.57 5.99 14.16
C LEU A 165 8.46 4.99 14.89
N LEU A 166 9.78 5.09 14.73
CA LEU A 166 10.71 4.22 15.46
C LEU A 166 10.65 4.48 16.96
N GLU A 167 10.56 5.74 17.40
CA GLU A 167 10.40 6.09 18.81
C GLU A 167 9.12 5.51 19.40
N CYS A 168 7.98 5.60 18.70
CA CYS A 168 6.73 4.98 19.12
C CYS A 168 6.83 3.45 19.25
N ILE A 169 7.58 2.81 18.35
CA ILE A 169 7.77 1.35 18.36
C ILE A 169 8.71 0.92 19.49
N PHE A 170 9.81 1.64 19.67
CA PHE A 170 10.83 1.32 20.66
C PHE A 170 10.39 1.64 22.09
N SER A 171 9.56 2.66 22.29
CA SER A 171 8.99 2.99 23.62
C SER A 171 8.05 1.93 24.21
N GLY A 172 7.87 0.78 23.55
CA GLY A 172 7.25 -0.39 24.17
C GLY A 172 5.74 -0.40 24.05
N CYS A 173 5.21 0.03 22.91
CA CYS A 173 3.79 -0.07 22.64
C CYS A 173 3.42 -1.56 22.39
N GLU A 174 3.21 -2.32 23.47
CA GLU A 174 3.05 -3.79 23.49
C GLU A 174 1.86 -4.29 22.65
N ASN A 175 0.95 -3.39 22.28
CA ASN A 175 -0.28 -3.68 21.53
C ASN A 175 -0.38 -2.98 20.18
N ILE A 176 0.75 -2.72 19.51
CA ILE A 176 0.72 -2.22 18.13
C ILE A 176 -0.03 -3.21 17.23
N LYS A 177 -1.23 -2.81 16.79
CA LYS A 177 -2.00 -3.52 15.78
C LYS A 177 -1.70 -2.89 14.42
N LEU A 178 -0.93 -3.60 13.61
CA LEU A 178 -0.58 -3.17 12.26
C LEU A 178 -1.30 -4.00 11.22
N LYS A 179 -1.73 -3.32 10.16
CA LYS A 179 -2.02 -3.97 8.88
C LYS A 179 -0.72 -4.12 8.09
N GLU A 180 -0.75 -4.96 7.06
CA GLU A 180 0.40 -5.23 6.20
C GLU A 180 1.09 -3.96 5.67
N GLU A 181 0.34 -2.94 5.26
CA GLU A 181 0.88 -1.65 4.79
C GLU A 181 1.72 -0.94 5.87
N GLY A 182 1.27 -0.98 7.13
CA GLY A 182 2.00 -0.41 8.26
C GLY A 182 3.28 -1.18 8.56
N LEU A 183 3.22 -2.52 8.54
CA LEU A 183 4.42 -3.36 8.69
C LEU A 183 5.44 -3.05 7.59
N MET A 184 5.00 -2.95 6.34
CA MET A 184 5.88 -2.62 5.20
C MET A 184 6.65 -1.32 5.47
N ILE A 185 5.97 -0.26 5.95
CA ILE A 185 6.60 1.03 6.24
C ILE A 185 7.67 0.90 7.32
N ILE A 186 7.33 0.21 8.41
CA ILE A 186 8.26 -0.02 9.52
C ILE A 186 9.49 -0.79 9.05
N LEU A 187 9.29 -1.87 8.29
CA LEU A 187 10.40 -2.65 7.72
C LEU A 187 11.25 -1.82 6.75
N LYS A 188 10.65 -0.98 5.90
CA LYS A 188 11.39 -0.05 5.03
C LYS A 188 12.27 0.90 5.84
N ILE A 189 11.75 1.44 6.94
CA ILE A 189 12.51 2.35 7.82
C ILE A 189 13.66 1.58 8.46
N LEU A 190 13.37 0.46 9.11
CA LEU A 190 14.36 -0.38 9.82
C LEU A 190 15.45 -0.89 8.89
N CYS A 191 15.10 -1.44 7.71
CA CYS A 191 16.07 -1.93 6.73
C CYS A 191 17.02 -0.82 6.24
N ASN A 192 16.59 0.45 6.22
CA ASN A 192 17.44 1.59 5.87
C ASN A 192 18.11 2.26 7.08
N TYR A 193 17.74 1.88 8.31
CA TYR A 193 18.25 2.48 9.53
C TYR A 193 19.72 2.11 9.76
N LYS A 194 20.60 3.09 9.91
CA LYS A 194 22.05 2.84 9.99
C LYS A 194 22.55 2.53 11.41
N LYS A 195 21.81 2.93 12.45
CA LYS A 195 22.23 2.73 13.84
C LYS A 195 21.92 1.30 14.28
N LYS A 196 22.69 0.80 15.25
CA LYS A 196 22.37 -0.44 15.95
C LYS A 196 21.05 -0.26 16.70
N ILE A 197 20.28 -1.35 16.74
CA ILE A 197 19.00 -1.43 17.45
C ILE A 197 19.16 -2.49 18.53
N ASP A 198 18.61 -2.24 19.70
CA ASP A 198 18.69 -3.18 20.82
C ASP A 198 17.92 -4.46 20.51
N GLU A 199 18.45 -5.60 20.96
CA GLU A 199 17.88 -6.93 20.72
C GLU A 199 16.41 -7.03 21.17
N LYS A 200 16.04 -6.35 22.27
CA LYS A 200 14.65 -6.28 22.76
C LYS A 200 13.71 -5.69 21.70
N HIS A 201 14.13 -4.62 21.03
CA HIS A 201 13.31 -3.99 19.99
C HIS A 201 13.23 -4.86 18.73
N ILE A 202 14.32 -5.54 18.38
CA ILE A 202 14.31 -6.47 17.24
C ILE A 202 13.33 -7.62 17.51
N LYS A 203 13.36 -8.23 18.70
CA LYS A 203 12.39 -9.24 19.13
C LYS A 203 10.95 -8.75 19.10
N ASN A 204 10.70 -7.50 19.52
CA ASN A 204 9.38 -6.90 19.41
C ASN A 204 8.90 -6.81 17.95
N ILE A 205 9.77 -6.44 17.02
CA ILE A 205 9.44 -6.43 15.58
C ILE A 205 9.19 -7.85 15.07
N CYS A 206 9.98 -8.85 15.47
CA CYS A 206 9.73 -10.25 15.13
C CYS A 206 8.33 -10.70 15.54
N ASN A 207 7.90 -10.34 16.75
CA ASN A 207 6.55 -10.63 17.25
C ASN A 207 5.47 -9.92 16.44
N ILE A 208 5.72 -8.68 15.99
CA ILE A 208 4.80 -7.96 15.10
C ILE A 208 4.69 -8.67 13.76
N ILE A 209 5.82 -9.09 13.15
CA ILE A 209 5.84 -9.80 11.87
C ILE A 209 5.00 -11.08 11.95
N GLN A 210 5.08 -11.84 13.04
CA GLN A 210 4.28 -13.04 13.24
C GLN A 210 2.76 -12.78 13.29
N LYS A 211 2.35 -11.64 13.85
CA LYS A 211 0.93 -11.29 14.02
C LYS A 211 0.28 -10.75 12.74
N VAL A 212 1.08 -10.25 11.79
CA VAL A 212 0.58 -9.64 10.56
C VAL A 212 0.48 -10.69 9.46
N ASP A 213 -0.72 -10.84 8.90
CA ASP A 213 -0.93 -11.64 7.68
C ASP A 213 -0.33 -10.90 6.47
N VAL A 214 0.93 -11.19 6.17
CA VAL A 214 1.62 -10.67 4.99
C VAL A 214 1.04 -11.39 3.77
N LYS A 215 0.49 -10.69 2.78
CA LYS A 215 -0.05 -11.30 1.54
C LYS A 215 0.80 -10.97 0.32
N GLU A 216 1.40 -9.79 0.29
CA GLU A 216 2.18 -9.32 -0.85
C GLU A 216 3.58 -9.94 -0.87
N ILE A 217 4.00 -10.32 -2.08
CA ILE A 217 5.33 -10.91 -2.32
C ILE A 217 6.43 -9.93 -1.91
N ARG A 218 6.28 -8.65 -2.26
CA ARG A 218 7.24 -7.59 -1.90
C ARG A 218 7.44 -7.48 -0.39
N ASN A 219 6.37 -7.56 0.39
CA ASN A 219 6.43 -7.44 1.84
C ASN A 219 7.07 -8.67 2.48
N THR A 220 6.90 -9.84 1.87
CA THR A 220 7.61 -11.07 2.26
C THR A 220 9.12 -10.92 2.09
N PHE A 221 9.58 -10.33 0.98
CA PHE A 221 11.00 -10.02 0.78
C PHE A 221 11.53 -8.95 1.73
N LEU A 222 10.72 -7.94 2.08
CA LEU A 222 11.11 -6.96 3.11
C LEU A 222 11.29 -7.61 4.49
N CYS A 223 10.44 -8.58 4.85
CA CYS A 223 10.61 -9.37 6.07
C CYS A 223 11.93 -10.16 6.02
N MET A 224 12.21 -10.82 4.89
CA MET A 224 13.46 -11.56 4.70
C MET A 224 14.69 -10.64 4.84
N GLN A 225 14.67 -9.45 4.23
CA GLN A 225 15.74 -8.47 4.35
C GLN A 225 15.94 -8.01 5.80
N PHE A 226 14.86 -7.84 6.56
CA PHE A 226 14.92 -7.51 7.98
C PHE A 226 15.66 -8.58 8.78
N PHE A 227 15.25 -9.84 8.68
CA PHE A 227 15.89 -10.95 9.42
C PHE A 227 17.37 -11.09 9.06
N LEU A 228 17.72 -10.97 7.78
CA LEU A 228 19.12 -11.01 7.33
C LEU A 228 19.96 -9.86 7.88
N LYS A 229 19.41 -8.65 7.90
CA LYS A 229 20.11 -7.46 8.38
C LYS A 229 20.43 -7.55 9.87
N TYR A 230 19.45 -7.99 10.67
CA TYR A 230 19.58 -8.06 12.12
C TYR A 230 20.10 -9.40 12.62
N LYS A 231 20.27 -10.39 11.73
CA LYS A 231 20.72 -11.76 12.03
C LYS A 231 19.85 -12.47 13.07
N GLU A 232 18.56 -12.12 13.12
CA GLU A 232 17.59 -12.83 13.94
C GLU A 232 17.04 -14.01 13.14
N PHE A 233 17.51 -15.19 13.50
CA PHE A 233 17.12 -16.44 12.89
C PHE A 233 16.39 -17.27 13.95
N ASP A 234 15.08 -17.09 14.01
CA ASP A 234 14.16 -17.75 14.93
C ASP A 234 12.93 -18.31 14.18
N GLU A 235 11.89 -18.72 14.92
CA GLU A 235 10.65 -19.26 14.35
C GLU A 235 9.94 -18.31 13.35
N PRO A 236 9.79 -16.99 13.60
CA PRO A 236 9.33 -16.03 12.61
C PRO A 236 10.06 -16.12 11.25
N PHE A 237 11.38 -16.32 11.27
CA PHE A 237 12.17 -16.43 10.04
C PHE A 237 11.83 -17.73 9.27
N ILE A 238 11.60 -18.85 9.96
CA ILE A 238 11.17 -20.11 9.33
C ILE A 238 9.84 -19.93 8.61
N ILE A 239 8.88 -19.23 9.23
CA ILE A 239 7.56 -18.96 8.63
C ILE A 239 7.73 -18.20 7.30
N ILE A 240 8.61 -17.20 7.27
CA ILE A 240 8.92 -16.46 6.04
C ILE A 240 9.60 -17.35 4.99
N LEU A 241 10.55 -18.21 5.38
CA LEU A 241 11.20 -19.14 4.45
C LEU A 241 10.18 -20.08 3.80
N LYS A 242 9.31 -20.73 4.58
CA LYS A 242 8.25 -21.61 4.05
C LYS A 242 7.33 -20.88 3.09
N LYS A 243 7.03 -19.61 3.39
CA LYS A 243 6.24 -18.78 2.49
C LYS A 243 6.98 -18.47 1.19
N ILE A 244 8.28 -18.18 1.24
CA ILE A 244 9.11 -17.99 0.04
C ILE A 244 9.17 -19.28 -0.79
N GLN A 245 9.32 -20.44 -0.15
CA GLN A 245 9.28 -21.75 -0.82
C GLN A 245 7.95 -21.93 -1.57
N SER A 246 6.81 -21.64 -0.93
CA SER A 246 5.50 -21.66 -1.58
C SER A 246 5.42 -20.67 -2.76
N LEU A 247 5.97 -19.45 -2.62
CA LEU A 247 6.00 -18.47 -3.71
C LEU A 247 6.87 -18.89 -4.90
N LEU A 248 7.99 -19.58 -4.63
CA LEU A 248 8.86 -20.15 -5.68
C LEU A 248 8.14 -21.26 -6.45
N ILE A 249 7.42 -22.14 -5.75
CA ILE A 249 6.72 -23.28 -6.35
C ILE A 249 5.48 -22.83 -7.14
N PHE A 250 4.66 -21.95 -6.58
CA PHE A 250 3.32 -21.67 -7.11
C PHE A 250 3.16 -20.33 -7.82
N LYS A 251 4.06 -19.35 -7.60
CA LYS A 251 3.89 -17.98 -8.13
C LYS A 251 5.02 -17.52 -9.06
N ASN A 252 5.89 -18.42 -9.52
CA ASN A 252 7.00 -18.13 -10.44
C ASN A 252 7.83 -16.90 -10.04
N VAL A 253 8.09 -16.75 -8.74
CA VAL A 253 9.01 -15.71 -8.26
C VAL A 253 10.42 -16.00 -8.77
N ASN A 254 11.13 -14.97 -9.22
CA ASN A 254 12.49 -15.12 -9.73
C ASN A 254 13.42 -15.73 -8.64
N PRO A 255 13.91 -16.97 -8.83
CA PRO A 255 14.75 -17.66 -7.84
C PRO A 255 16.05 -16.93 -7.52
N TYR A 256 16.61 -16.19 -8.49
CA TYR A 256 17.84 -15.40 -8.30
C TYR A 256 17.67 -14.29 -7.26
N LEU A 257 16.46 -13.72 -7.13
CA LEU A 257 16.19 -12.72 -6.10
C LEU A 257 16.29 -13.35 -4.70
N VAL A 258 15.75 -14.54 -4.50
CA VAL A 258 15.83 -15.26 -3.23
C VAL A 258 17.28 -15.68 -2.95
N LEU A 259 17.97 -16.23 -3.94
CA LEU A 259 19.36 -16.67 -3.82
C LEU A 259 20.28 -15.53 -3.37
N LYS A 260 20.13 -14.33 -3.95
CA LYS A 260 20.89 -13.13 -3.55
C LYS A 260 20.71 -12.80 -2.07
N HIS A 261 19.51 -12.99 -1.52
CA HIS A 261 19.25 -12.75 -0.11
C HIS A 261 19.86 -13.86 0.77
N LEU A 262 19.69 -15.13 0.39
CA LEU A 262 20.24 -16.26 1.14
C LEU A 262 21.77 -16.29 1.15
N TYR A 263 22.43 -15.78 0.11
CA TYR A 263 23.90 -15.69 0.04
C TYR A 263 24.53 -14.94 1.22
N PHE A 264 23.81 -13.96 1.80
CA PHE A 264 24.31 -13.19 2.93
C PHE A 264 24.21 -13.91 4.28
N ILE A 265 23.57 -15.08 4.31
CA ILE A 265 23.46 -15.86 5.54
C ILE A 265 24.82 -16.50 5.86
N SER A 266 25.38 -16.10 7.00
CA SER A 266 26.54 -16.73 7.62
C SER A 266 26.18 -17.14 9.04
N ASN A 267 26.73 -18.26 9.51
CA ASN A 267 26.68 -18.71 10.90
C ASN A 267 25.27 -18.93 11.46
N ILE A 268 24.45 -19.78 10.80
CA ILE A 268 23.22 -20.30 11.42
C ILE A 268 23.61 -21.42 12.39
N ASN A 269 23.39 -21.20 13.68
CA ASN A 269 23.62 -22.22 14.71
C ASN A 269 22.41 -23.14 14.93
N ASN A 270 21.21 -22.72 14.51
CA ASN A 270 19.99 -23.50 14.69
C ASN A 270 19.82 -24.53 13.55
N PRO A 271 19.83 -25.85 13.82
CA PRO A 271 19.76 -26.89 12.79
C PRO A 271 18.44 -26.87 12.01
N ILE A 272 17.33 -26.49 12.65
CA ILE A 272 16.01 -26.43 12.00
C ILE A 272 16.01 -25.34 10.94
N ILE A 273 16.56 -24.17 11.26
CA ILE A 273 16.64 -23.04 10.33
C ILE A 273 17.59 -23.36 9.19
N LEU A 274 18.74 -23.98 9.50
CA LEU A 274 19.68 -24.42 8.48
C LEU A 274 19.03 -25.39 7.50
N GLN A 275 18.22 -26.33 8.00
CA GLN A 275 17.47 -27.26 7.15
C GLN A 275 16.47 -26.53 6.25
N GLU A 276 15.74 -25.55 6.76
CA GLU A 276 14.78 -24.77 5.97
C GLU A 276 15.46 -23.90 4.90
N VAL A 277 16.65 -23.36 5.20
CA VAL A 277 17.48 -22.68 4.19
C VAL A 277 17.92 -23.66 3.11
N LYS A 278 18.40 -24.85 3.48
CA LYS A 278 18.77 -25.91 2.52
C LYS A 278 17.58 -26.31 1.64
N ASN A 279 16.40 -26.53 2.22
CA ASN A 279 15.18 -26.84 1.47
C ASN A 279 14.86 -25.74 0.45
N THR A 280 14.97 -24.47 0.86
CA THR A 280 14.73 -23.32 -0.02
C THR A 280 15.74 -23.28 -1.17
N LEU A 281 17.02 -23.56 -0.91
CA LEU A 281 18.05 -23.65 -1.95
C LEU A 281 17.82 -24.83 -2.91
N SER A 282 17.38 -25.98 -2.39
CA SER A 282 17.03 -27.14 -3.21
C SER A 282 15.86 -26.83 -4.16
N ILE A 283 14.83 -26.11 -3.69
CA ILE A 283 13.72 -25.66 -4.54
C ILE A 283 14.22 -24.72 -5.65
N ILE A 284 15.10 -23.77 -5.31
CA ILE A 284 15.72 -22.88 -6.30
C ILE A 284 16.47 -23.69 -7.37
N TYR A 285 17.32 -24.63 -6.94
CA TYR A 285 18.10 -25.49 -7.84
C TYR A 285 17.20 -26.32 -8.77
N LEU A 286 16.18 -26.98 -8.21
CA LEU A 286 15.22 -27.78 -8.99
C LEU A 286 14.44 -26.91 -9.99
N SER A 287 13.99 -25.72 -9.57
CA SER A 287 13.28 -24.80 -10.45
C SER A 287 14.14 -24.35 -11.64
N HIS A 288 15.45 -24.24 -11.45
CA HIS A 288 16.39 -23.89 -12.51
C HIS A 288 16.59 -25.04 -13.51
N ASN A 289 16.75 -26.27 -13.03
CA ASN A 289 16.94 -27.44 -13.90
C ASN A 289 15.70 -27.72 -14.76
N ILE A 290 14.50 -27.68 -14.16
CA ILE A 290 13.22 -27.87 -14.87
C ILE A 290 13.07 -26.85 -15.99
N ASN A 291 13.39 -25.57 -15.74
CA ASN A 291 13.29 -24.52 -16.74
C ASN A 291 14.30 -24.67 -17.89
N ASN A 292 15.43 -25.32 -17.62
CA ASN A 292 16.46 -25.58 -18.63
C ASN A 292 16.31 -26.95 -19.31
N GLY A 293 15.24 -27.70 -19.00
CA GLY A 293 14.98 -29.02 -19.59
C GLY A 293 15.98 -30.10 -19.19
N GLN A 294 16.59 -29.97 -18.00
CA GLN A 294 17.55 -30.92 -17.42
C GLN A 294 16.93 -31.73 -16.29
#